data_AF-A0A956W8I7-F1
#
_entry.id   AF-A0A956W8I7-F1
#
_cell.length_a   1.000
_cell.length_b   1.000
_cell.length_c   1.000
_cell.angle_alpha   90.00
_cell.angle_beta   90.00
_cell.angle_gamma   90.00
#
_symmetry.space_group_name_H-M   'P 1'
#
loop_
_entity.id
_entity.type
_entity.pdbx_description
1 polymer ?
#
loop_
_entity_poly.entity_id
_entity_poly.type
_entity_poly.pdbx_seq_one_letter_code
_entity_poly.pdbx_strand_id
1 'polypeptide(L)'
;GGEATAVVGDVSLEDDCNRMVEEAKAAYGPVDVLVNNAALNFYIPIVDYPASRWMRAFAVNVHGPFMLSKAVLPDMIERKSGAIVNISSVGAIGPGRGPYPDQGGLGARGGTMYGASKAALERMTQGLAQEVYEHGITVACYSPGVGVATEGTVYFGLSKSLDDPDREPMEMMTNAALLLATEPLDKVTGRVTYSQAILKEFGWIDGGTGLGIDRKGSGYSEI
;
A
#
# COMPACT_ATOMS: atom_id res chain seq x y z
N GLY A 1 10.67 8.16 21.23
CA GLY A 1 10.22 6.79 20.93
C GLY A 1 8.88 6.54 21.59
N GLY A 2 8.25 5.40 21.31
CA GLY A 2 6.99 4.96 21.92
C GLY A 2 7.08 3.53 22.47
N GLU A 3 5.93 2.95 22.78
CA GLU A 3 5.81 1.54 23.21
C GLU A 3 5.50 0.64 22.01
N ALA A 4 5.95 -0.62 22.06
CA ALA A 4 5.73 -1.59 21.00
C ALA A 4 5.45 -2.98 21.56
N THR A 5 4.44 -3.65 21.00
CA THR A 5 4.10 -5.05 21.27
C THR A 5 4.16 -5.83 19.97
N ALA A 6 4.90 -6.94 19.97
CA ALA A 6 4.99 -7.83 18.81
C ALA A 6 3.91 -8.90 18.90
N VAL A 7 3.10 -9.03 17.83
CA VAL A 7 2.10 -10.09 17.68
C VAL A 7 2.45 -10.91 16.45
N VAL A 8 2.45 -12.23 16.60
CA VAL A 8 2.70 -13.15 15.48
C VAL A 8 1.39 -13.42 14.75
N GLY A 9 1.36 -13.21 13.44
CA GLY A 9 0.21 -13.55 12.60
C GLY A 9 0.53 -13.57 11.11
N ASP A 10 -0.20 -14.41 10.38
CA ASP A 10 -0.24 -14.46 8.93
C ASP A 10 -1.48 -13.74 8.42
N VAL A 11 -1.28 -12.55 7.82
CA VAL A 11 -2.38 -11.71 7.29
C VAL A 11 -3.22 -12.37 6.20
N SER A 12 -2.81 -13.52 5.67
CA SER A 12 -3.63 -14.29 4.72
C SER A 12 -4.69 -15.18 5.39
N LEU A 13 -4.72 -15.22 6.72
CA LEU A 13 -5.67 -16.00 7.52
C LEU A 13 -6.57 -15.05 8.35
N GLU A 14 -7.89 -15.19 8.24
CA GLU A 14 -8.85 -14.30 8.94
C GLU A 14 -8.71 -14.38 10.46
N ASP A 15 -8.52 -15.58 11.00
CA ASP A 15 -8.36 -15.81 12.44
C ASP A 15 -7.12 -15.09 13.00
N ASP A 16 -6.03 -15.04 12.24
CA ASP A 16 -4.82 -14.32 12.62
C ASP A 16 -5.05 -12.80 12.57
N CYS A 17 -5.74 -12.29 11.54
CA CYS A 17 -6.11 -10.88 11.45
C CYS A 17 -6.96 -10.44 12.64
N ASN A 18 -7.99 -11.21 12.99
CA ASN A 18 -8.86 -10.93 14.13
C ASN A 18 -8.06 -10.95 15.44
N ARG A 19 -7.23 -11.98 15.65
CA ARG A 19 -6.39 -12.08 16.85
C ARG A 19 -5.43 -10.91 16.97
N MET A 20 -4.76 -10.50 15.89
CA MET A 20 -3.83 -9.36 15.90
C MET A 20 -4.52 -8.07 16.33
N VAL A 21 -5.74 -7.81 15.83
CA VAL A 21 -6.51 -6.61 16.23
C VAL A 21 -6.94 -6.69 17.69
N GLU A 22 -7.40 -7.83 18.17
CA GLU A 22 -7.79 -7.99 19.58
C GLU A 22 -6.60 -7.90 20.55
N GLU A 23 -5.42 -8.42 20.19
CA GLU A 23 -4.21 -8.26 20.99
C GLU A 23 -3.74 -6.80 21.03
N ALA A 24 -3.81 -6.08 19.90
CA ALA A 24 -3.53 -4.64 19.87
C ALA A 24 -4.51 -3.86 20.77
N LYS A 25 -5.79 -4.22 20.73
CA LYS A 25 -6.85 -3.65 21.58
C LYS A 25 -6.61 -3.88 23.06
N ALA A 26 -6.21 -5.10 23.42
CA ALA A 26 -5.88 -5.44 24.80
C ALA A 26 -4.67 -4.66 25.33
N ALA A 27 -3.68 -4.39 24.47
CA ALA A 27 -2.47 -3.68 24.85
C ALA A 27 -2.65 -2.15 24.94
N TYR A 28 -3.38 -1.54 24.00
CA TYR A 28 -3.38 -0.09 23.80
C TYR A 28 -4.77 0.55 23.73
N GLY A 29 -5.84 -0.23 23.77
CA GLY A 29 -7.19 0.23 23.46
C GLY A 29 -7.49 0.20 21.96
N PRO A 30 -8.65 0.73 21.53
CA PRO A 30 -9.11 0.53 20.17
C PRO A 30 -8.20 1.17 19.12
N VAL A 31 -8.02 0.50 17.97
CA VAL A 31 -7.01 0.86 16.96
C VAL A 31 -7.34 2.21 16.31
N ASP A 32 -6.44 3.18 16.41
CA ASP A 32 -6.62 4.49 15.79
C ASP A 32 -6.15 4.53 14.33
N VAL A 33 -5.06 3.83 14.03
CA VAL A 33 -4.46 3.77 12.69
C VAL A 33 -4.12 2.33 12.32
N LEU A 34 -4.61 1.89 11.17
CA LEU A 34 -4.23 0.63 10.53
C LEU A 34 -3.37 0.92 9.29
N VAL A 35 -2.15 0.36 9.23
CA VAL A 35 -1.29 0.44 8.04
C VAL A 35 -1.17 -0.94 7.39
N ASN A 36 -1.77 -1.10 6.22
CA ASN A 36 -1.67 -2.32 5.42
C ASN A 36 -0.41 -2.29 4.54
N ASN A 37 0.71 -2.73 5.13
CA ASN A 37 2.03 -2.77 4.47
C ASN A 37 2.37 -4.13 3.84
N ALA A 38 1.88 -5.23 4.42
CA ALA A 38 2.28 -6.58 4.02
C ALA A 38 2.03 -6.84 2.52
N ALA A 39 3.02 -7.44 1.85
CA ALA A 39 2.94 -7.76 0.42
C ALA A 39 3.74 -9.02 0.08
N LEU A 40 3.26 -9.76 -0.91
CA LEU A 40 3.88 -10.95 -1.46
C LEU A 40 3.89 -10.87 -2.98
N ASN A 41 5.06 -11.15 -3.58
CA ASN A 41 5.21 -11.27 -5.02
C ASN A 41 6.07 -12.48 -5.39
N PHE A 42 5.74 -13.11 -6.52
CA PHE A 42 6.57 -14.13 -7.15
C PHE A 42 6.86 -13.69 -8.59
N TYR A 43 8.14 -13.49 -8.93
CA TYR A 43 8.57 -13.11 -10.27
C TYR A 43 8.56 -14.31 -11.22
N ILE A 44 7.38 -14.64 -11.75
CA ILE A 44 7.16 -15.79 -12.63
C ILE A 44 6.32 -15.33 -13.83
N PRO A 45 6.70 -15.65 -15.08
CA PRO A 45 5.83 -15.44 -16.24
C PRO A 45 4.43 -16.02 -16.01
N ILE A 46 3.37 -15.34 -16.47
CA ILE A 46 1.99 -15.75 -16.15
C ILE A 46 1.64 -17.15 -16.67
N VAL A 47 2.25 -17.57 -17.78
CA VAL A 47 2.08 -18.90 -18.38
C VAL A 47 2.61 -20.02 -17.48
N ASP A 48 3.62 -19.73 -16.66
CA ASP A 48 4.26 -20.69 -15.75
C ASP A 48 3.84 -20.47 -14.29
N TYR A 49 2.93 -19.52 -14.02
CA TYR A 49 2.60 -19.07 -12.68
C TYR A 49 1.69 -20.08 -11.98
N PRO A 50 2.14 -20.75 -10.89
CA PRO A 50 1.30 -21.73 -10.22
C PRO A 50 0.07 -21.06 -9.60
N ALA A 51 -1.12 -21.63 -9.84
CA ALA A 51 -2.37 -21.10 -9.29
C ALA A 51 -2.33 -20.97 -7.75
N SER A 52 -1.65 -21.88 -7.05
CA SER A 52 -1.46 -21.80 -5.59
C SER A 52 -0.69 -20.55 -5.15
N ARG A 53 0.36 -20.14 -5.89
CA ARG A 53 1.09 -18.90 -5.63
C ARG A 53 0.25 -17.67 -5.93
N TRP A 54 -0.65 -17.77 -6.92
CA TRP A 54 -1.55 -16.67 -7.28
C TRP A 54 -2.54 -16.43 -6.13
N MET A 55 -3.21 -17.50 -5.70
CA MET A 55 -4.15 -17.46 -4.59
C MET A 55 -3.49 -16.97 -3.30
N ARG A 56 -2.28 -17.46 -3.01
CA ARG A 56 -1.53 -17.04 -1.81
C ARG A 56 -1.16 -15.55 -1.86
N ALA A 57 -0.73 -15.04 -3.00
CA ALA A 57 -0.39 -13.62 -3.13
C ALA A 57 -1.62 -12.71 -3.04
N PHE A 58 -2.76 -13.10 -3.61
CA PHE A 58 -4.03 -12.38 -3.41
C PHE A 58 -4.50 -12.42 -1.95
N ALA A 59 -4.34 -13.56 -1.28
CA ALA A 59 -4.69 -13.69 0.13
C ALA A 59 -3.89 -12.70 1.01
N VAL A 60 -2.60 -12.48 0.71
CA VAL A 60 -1.78 -11.47 1.42
C VAL A 60 -2.10 -10.05 0.96
N ASN A 61 -2.08 -9.78 -0.36
CA ASN A 61 -2.06 -8.41 -0.90
C ASN A 61 -3.44 -7.73 -0.93
N VAL A 62 -4.52 -8.52 -0.94
CA VAL A 62 -5.89 -8.02 -1.10
C VAL A 62 -6.77 -8.46 0.07
N HIS A 63 -6.83 -9.77 0.35
CA HIS A 63 -7.69 -10.25 1.43
C HIS A 63 -7.16 -9.83 2.81
N GLY A 64 -5.86 -9.82 3.04
CA GLY A 64 -5.27 -9.34 4.30
C GLY A 64 -5.72 -7.92 4.65
N PRO A 65 -5.50 -6.92 3.78
CA PRO A 65 -6.02 -5.58 3.96
C PRO A 65 -7.53 -5.52 4.20
N PHE A 66 -8.33 -6.31 3.45
CA PHE A 66 -9.77 -6.40 3.68
C PHE A 66 -10.11 -6.94 5.09
N MET A 67 -9.51 -8.05 5.51
CA MET A 67 -9.79 -8.70 6.79
C MET A 67 -9.36 -7.82 7.97
N LEU A 68 -8.18 -7.21 7.91
CA LEU A 68 -7.72 -6.25 8.92
C LEU A 68 -8.62 -5.01 8.98
N SER A 69 -9.00 -4.45 7.83
CA SER A 69 -9.93 -3.31 7.77
C SER A 69 -11.27 -3.67 8.40
N LYS A 70 -11.86 -4.82 8.01
CA LYS A 70 -13.11 -5.34 8.58
C LYS A 70 -13.02 -5.49 10.11
N ALA A 71 -11.89 -5.92 10.64
CA ALA A 71 -11.69 -6.12 12.07
C ALA A 71 -11.59 -4.81 12.87
N VAL A 72 -10.98 -3.75 12.32
CA VAL A 72 -10.84 -2.45 13.02
C VAL A 72 -12.04 -1.53 12.87
N LEU A 73 -12.82 -1.68 11.79
CA LEU A 73 -13.91 -0.76 11.44
C LEU A 73 -15.01 -0.62 12.51
N PRO A 74 -15.47 -1.67 13.21
CA PRO A 74 -16.52 -1.51 14.23
C PRO A 74 -16.18 -0.45 15.28
N ASP A 75 -14.97 -0.50 15.85
CA ASP A 75 -14.52 0.45 16.87
C ASP A 75 -14.26 1.85 16.29
N MET A 76 -13.80 1.93 15.03
CA MET A 76 -13.63 3.21 14.34
C MET A 76 -14.99 3.88 14.05
N ILE A 77 -15.99 3.11 13.64
CA ILE A 77 -17.35 3.59 13.34
C ILE A 77 -18.03 4.09 14.61
N GLU A 78 -17.94 3.32 15.70
CA GLU A 78 -18.50 3.72 17.00
C GLU A 78 -17.92 5.06 17.49
N ARG A 79 -16.60 5.23 17.37
CA ARG A 79 -15.88 6.44 17.79
C ARG A 79 -15.96 7.58 16.78
N LYS A 80 -16.46 7.32 15.57
CA LYS A 80 -16.43 8.22 14.41
C LYS A 80 -15.04 8.79 14.10
N SER A 81 -14.02 7.95 14.24
CA SER A 81 -12.62 8.34 14.05
C SER A 81 -11.75 7.12 13.76
N GLY A 82 -10.78 7.29 12.86
CA GLY A 82 -9.76 6.30 12.56
C GLY A 82 -9.14 6.55 11.18
N ALA A 83 -8.00 5.91 10.92
CA ALA A 83 -7.36 5.95 9.61
C ALA A 83 -6.90 4.57 9.16
N ILE A 84 -7.12 4.26 7.88
CA ILE A 84 -6.62 3.07 7.20
C ILE A 84 -5.73 3.52 6.04
N VAL A 85 -4.44 3.20 6.10
CA VAL A 85 -3.45 3.55 5.08
C VAL A 85 -2.97 2.28 4.38
N ASN A 86 -3.26 2.17 3.09
CA ASN A 86 -2.83 1.06 2.25
C ASN A 86 -1.55 1.41 1.48
N ILE A 87 -0.59 0.48 1.42
CA ILE A 87 0.63 0.65 0.61
C ILE A 87 0.47 -0.09 -0.71
N SER A 88 0.26 0.66 -1.79
CA SER A 88 0.23 0.14 -3.16
C SER A 88 1.66 0.05 -3.75
N SER A 89 1.77 -0.02 -5.06
CA SER A 89 3.03 -0.02 -5.78
C SER A 89 2.87 0.60 -7.15
N VAL A 90 3.98 1.09 -7.71
CA VAL A 90 4.09 1.44 -9.14
C VAL A 90 3.62 0.31 -10.06
N GLY A 91 3.68 -0.94 -9.60
CA GLY A 91 3.16 -2.10 -10.33
C GLY A 91 1.65 -2.07 -10.59
N ALA A 92 0.87 -1.28 -9.85
CA ALA A 92 -0.56 -1.08 -10.10
C ALA A 92 -0.82 -0.34 -11.44
N ILE A 93 0.17 0.39 -11.95
CA ILE A 93 0.08 1.11 -13.21
C ILE A 93 0.28 0.12 -14.36
N GLY A 94 -0.76 -0.11 -15.14
CA GLY A 94 -0.69 -0.95 -16.33
C GLY A 94 0.18 -0.32 -17.43
N PRO A 95 0.78 -1.12 -18.33
CA PRO A 95 1.67 -0.64 -19.39
C PRO A 95 0.93 0.07 -20.55
N GLY A 96 -0.37 0.34 -20.41
CA GLY A 96 -1.21 0.91 -21.47
C GLY A 96 -1.55 -0.08 -22.59
N ARG A 97 -1.97 0.45 -23.74
CA ARG A 97 -2.29 -0.33 -24.94
C ARG A 97 -1.03 -0.55 -25.77
N GLY A 98 -0.92 -1.74 -26.37
CA GLY A 98 0.19 -2.08 -27.26
C GLY A 98 0.19 -1.27 -28.57
N PRO A 99 1.25 -1.42 -29.40
CA PRO A 99 2.33 -2.41 -29.26
C PRO A 99 3.28 -2.13 -28.09
N TYR A 100 3.69 -3.18 -27.38
CA TYR A 100 4.63 -3.05 -26.25
C TYR A 100 6.08 -3.09 -26.77
N PRO A 101 6.97 -2.20 -26.29
CA PRO A 101 8.38 -2.27 -26.66
C PRO A 101 9.02 -3.53 -26.07
N ASP A 102 10.08 -4.03 -26.71
CA ASP A 102 10.89 -5.10 -26.13
C ASP A 102 11.49 -4.59 -24.81
N GLN A 103 11.10 -5.24 -23.72
CA GLN A 103 11.50 -4.88 -22.36
C GLN A 103 12.84 -5.53 -21.97
N GLY A 104 13.63 -6.05 -22.93
CA GLY A 104 14.92 -6.67 -22.64
C GLY A 104 14.79 -7.84 -21.67
N GLY A 105 13.70 -8.61 -21.77
CA GLY A 105 13.36 -9.70 -20.86
C GLY A 105 12.74 -9.27 -19.52
N LEU A 106 12.73 -7.98 -19.13
CA LEU A 106 12.06 -7.50 -17.90
C LEU A 106 10.54 -7.69 -17.95
N GLY A 107 9.93 -7.50 -19.11
CA GLY A 107 8.49 -7.73 -19.33
C GLY A 107 8.08 -9.21 -19.20
N ALA A 108 9.03 -10.13 -19.33
CA ALA A 108 8.81 -11.56 -19.13
C ALA A 108 9.01 -12.01 -17.67
N ARG A 109 9.47 -11.14 -16.76
CA ARG A 109 9.80 -11.54 -15.37
C ARG A 109 8.58 -11.76 -14.46
N GLY A 110 7.37 -11.60 -14.97
CA GLY A 110 6.15 -11.77 -14.18
C GLY A 110 5.82 -10.53 -13.34
N GLY A 111 4.87 -9.74 -13.83
CA GLY A 111 4.29 -8.61 -13.10
C GLY A 111 2.77 -8.64 -13.01
N THR A 112 2.11 -9.52 -13.77
CA THR A 112 0.65 -9.56 -13.90
C THR A 112 -0.06 -9.72 -12.57
N MET A 113 0.35 -10.70 -11.75
CA MET A 113 -0.25 -10.94 -10.44
C MET A 113 -0.06 -9.72 -9.53
N TYR A 114 1.18 -9.25 -9.37
CA TYR A 114 1.48 -8.17 -8.45
C TYR A 114 0.74 -6.89 -8.83
N GLY A 115 0.79 -6.51 -10.10
CA GLY A 115 0.08 -5.34 -10.60
C GLY A 115 -1.44 -5.46 -10.46
N ALA A 116 -2.02 -6.62 -10.77
CA ALA A 116 -3.45 -6.86 -10.56
C ALA A 116 -3.84 -6.72 -9.08
N SER A 117 -3.06 -7.31 -8.17
CA SER A 117 -3.33 -7.24 -6.73
C SER A 117 -3.21 -5.81 -6.17
N LYS A 118 -2.23 -5.02 -6.63
CA LYS A 118 -2.03 -3.64 -6.19
C LYS A 118 -3.05 -2.67 -6.80
N ALA A 119 -3.46 -2.89 -8.06
CA ALA A 119 -4.57 -2.15 -8.65
C ALA A 119 -5.92 -2.47 -7.97
N ALA A 120 -6.13 -3.72 -7.53
CA ALA A 120 -7.29 -4.08 -6.72
C ALA A 120 -7.28 -3.36 -5.36
N LEU A 121 -6.12 -3.25 -4.72
CA LEU A 121 -5.95 -2.51 -3.46
C LEU A 121 -6.26 -1.01 -3.62
N GLU A 122 -5.85 -0.38 -4.72
CA GLU A 122 -6.20 1.03 -5.03
C GLU A 122 -7.71 1.21 -5.18
N ARG A 123 -8.37 0.33 -5.94
CA ARG A 123 -9.83 0.38 -6.07
C ARG A 123 -10.55 0.11 -4.75
N MET A 124 -10.08 -0.85 -3.98
CA MET A 124 -10.65 -1.20 -2.68
C MET A 124 -10.54 -0.02 -1.72
N THR A 125 -9.42 0.71 -1.74
CA THR A 125 -9.23 1.93 -0.93
C THR A 125 -10.30 2.97 -1.21
N GLN A 126 -10.52 3.35 -2.47
CA GLN A 126 -11.52 4.36 -2.82
C GLN A 126 -12.95 3.90 -2.50
N GLY A 127 -13.25 2.62 -2.73
CA GLY A 127 -14.55 2.05 -2.36
C GLY A 127 -14.80 2.11 -0.86
N LEU A 128 -13.85 1.65 -0.07
CA LEU A 128 -13.98 1.66 1.37
C LEU A 128 -14.05 3.09 1.91
N ALA A 129 -13.22 4.01 1.41
CA ALA A 129 -13.28 5.43 1.77
C ALA A 129 -14.69 6.01 1.58
N GLN A 130 -15.33 5.69 0.45
CA GLN A 130 -16.70 6.13 0.18
C GLN A 130 -17.70 5.54 1.17
N GLU A 131 -17.59 4.26 1.52
CA GLU A 131 -18.50 3.58 2.44
C GLU A 131 -18.40 4.11 3.88
N VAL A 132 -17.21 4.52 4.32
CA VAL A 132 -16.97 4.89 5.73
C VAL A 132 -16.83 6.39 5.97
N TYR A 133 -16.98 7.21 4.93
CA TYR A 133 -16.80 8.66 4.99
C TYR A 133 -17.70 9.33 6.04
N GLU A 134 -18.98 8.95 6.10
CA GLU A 134 -19.94 9.52 7.06
C GLU A 134 -19.60 9.20 8.53
N HIS A 135 -18.74 8.21 8.74
CA HIS A 135 -18.24 7.81 10.04
C HIS A 135 -16.94 8.52 10.41
N GLY A 136 -16.45 9.49 9.63
CA GLY A 136 -15.24 10.25 10.00
C GLY A 136 -13.94 9.45 9.88
N ILE A 137 -13.93 8.38 9.08
CA ILE A 137 -12.79 7.47 8.93
C ILE A 137 -12.05 7.77 7.64
N THR A 138 -10.75 8.01 7.74
CA THR A 138 -9.87 8.18 6.58
C THR A 138 -9.50 6.82 6.01
N VAL A 139 -9.65 6.65 4.69
CA VAL A 139 -9.06 5.50 3.99
C VAL A 139 -8.30 6.01 2.80
N ALA A 140 -6.98 5.82 2.78
CA ALA A 140 -6.11 6.33 1.74
C ALA A 140 -5.09 5.27 1.31
N CYS A 141 -4.54 5.46 0.14
CA CYS A 141 -3.55 4.57 -0.44
C CYS A 141 -2.42 5.37 -1.06
N TYR A 142 -1.20 4.89 -0.91
CA TYR A 142 -0.06 5.49 -1.57
C TYR A 142 0.96 4.48 -2.06
N SER A 143 1.73 4.91 -3.05
CA SER A 143 2.83 4.17 -3.63
C SER A 143 4.12 4.98 -3.51
N PRO A 144 5.29 4.34 -3.60
CA PRO A 144 6.54 5.06 -3.77
C PRO A 144 6.55 5.88 -5.07
N GLY A 145 7.02 7.12 -5.03
CA GLY A 145 7.17 7.97 -6.22
C GLY A 145 8.33 7.50 -7.12
N VAL A 146 9.40 7.04 -6.47
CA VAL A 146 10.50 6.26 -7.04
C VAL A 146 10.68 5.02 -6.15
N GLY A 147 11.06 3.86 -6.71
CA GLY A 147 11.21 2.65 -5.90
C GLY A 147 12.10 2.86 -4.66
N VAL A 148 11.87 2.09 -3.61
CA VAL A 148 12.56 2.20 -2.31
C VAL A 148 13.56 1.04 -2.16
N ALA A 149 14.75 1.35 -1.64
CA ALA A 149 15.72 0.32 -1.28
C ALA A 149 15.30 -0.36 0.03
N THR A 150 15.08 -1.67 -0.04
CA THR A 150 14.73 -2.56 1.08
C THR A 150 15.45 -3.88 0.86
N GLU A 151 15.55 -4.71 1.88
CA GLU A 151 16.15 -6.05 1.76
C GLU A 151 15.45 -6.87 0.68
N GLY A 152 14.12 -6.74 0.57
CA GLY A 152 13.34 -7.41 -0.47
C GLY A 152 13.69 -6.91 -1.88
N THR A 153 13.77 -5.59 -2.10
CA THR A 153 14.10 -5.04 -3.42
C THR A 153 15.55 -5.29 -3.81
N VAL A 154 16.48 -5.37 -2.85
CA VAL A 154 17.87 -5.81 -3.10
C VAL A 154 17.90 -7.31 -3.43
N TYR A 155 17.21 -8.15 -2.67
CA TYR A 155 17.16 -9.60 -2.88
C TYR A 155 16.65 -9.97 -4.28
N PHE A 156 15.63 -9.27 -4.79
CA PHE A 156 15.10 -9.49 -6.14
C PHE A 156 15.87 -8.75 -7.24
N GLY A 157 16.99 -8.09 -6.92
CA GLY A 157 17.81 -7.34 -7.88
C GLY A 157 17.10 -6.14 -8.49
N LEU A 158 16.10 -5.60 -7.80
CA LEU A 158 15.45 -4.35 -8.18
C LEU A 158 16.29 -3.15 -7.74
N SER A 159 16.88 -3.19 -6.55
CA SER A 159 17.80 -2.17 -6.06
C SER A 159 19.24 -2.68 -6.05
N LYS A 160 20.21 -1.81 -6.33
CA LYS A 160 21.64 -2.16 -6.37
C LYS A 160 22.20 -2.46 -4.98
N SER A 161 21.73 -1.73 -3.98
CA SER A 161 22.08 -1.85 -2.56
C SER A 161 21.01 -1.18 -1.70
N LEU A 162 21.18 -1.20 -0.37
CA LEU A 162 20.31 -0.46 0.54
C LEU A 162 20.52 1.07 0.42
N ASP A 163 21.69 1.50 -0.02
CA ASP A 163 22.05 2.90 -0.26
C ASP A 163 21.99 3.29 -1.74
N ASP A 164 21.14 2.60 -2.53
CA ASP A 164 21.00 2.86 -3.96
C ASP A 164 20.53 4.30 -4.24
N PRO A 165 21.35 5.17 -4.86
CA PRO A 165 21.01 6.58 -5.04
C PRO A 165 19.87 6.81 -6.05
N ASP A 166 19.49 5.78 -6.81
CA ASP A 166 18.35 5.82 -7.74
C ASP A 166 17.00 5.51 -7.04
N ARG A 167 17.03 5.35 -5.71
CA ARG A 167 15.87 5.01 -4.88
C ARG A 167 15.52 6.17 -3.95
N GLU A 168 14.24 6.30 -3.63
CA GLU A 168 13.85 7.30 -2.64
C GLU A 168 14.17 6.83 -1.22
N PRO A 169 14.54 7.76 -0.32
CA PRO A 169 14.75 7.44 1.09
C PRO A 169 13.49 6.83 1.71
N MET A 170 13.67 5.84 2.59
CA MET A 170 12.57 5.21 3.31
C MET A 170 11.72 6.22 4.10
N GLU A 171 12.34 7.32 4.56
CA GLU A 171 11.65 8.41 5.25
C GLU A 171 10.51 9.03 4.43
N MET A 172 10.61 9.06 3.09
CA MET A 172 9.53 9.55 2.24
C MET A 172 8.28 8.68 2.40
N MET A 173 8.46 7.36 2.54
CA MET A 173 7.34 6.45 2.74
C MET A 173 6.73 6.58 4.13
N THR A 174 7.55 6.71 5.17
CA THR A 174 7.05 6.84 6.55
C THR A 174 6.34 8.17 6.77
N ASN A 175 6.88 9.26 6.23
CA ASN A 175 6.27 10.59 6.34
C ASN A 175 4.95 10.67 5.57
N ALA A 176 4.86 10.05 4.38
CA ALA A 176 3.62 9.99 3.62
C ALA A 176 2.54 9.17 4.34
N ALA A 177 2.89 8.04 4.96
CA ALA A 177 1.96 7.28 5.79
C ALA A 177 1.45 8.10 6.99
N LEU A 178 2.36 8.81 7.68
CA LEU A 178 2.01 9.69 8.79
C LEU A 178 1.03 10.78 8.34
N LEU A 179 1.37 11.53 7.29
CA LEU A 179 0.52 12.57 6.72
C LEU A 179 -0.88 12.03 6.40
N LEU A 180 -0.97 10.92 5.67
CA LEU A 180 -2.27 10.33 5.29
C LEU A 180 -3.07 9.83 6.50
N ALA A 181 -2.41 9.45 7.59
CA ALA A 181 -3.07 9.01 8.82
C ALA A 181 -3.53 10.17 9.72
N THR A 182 -2.89 11.34 9.65
CA THR A 182 -3.10 12.42 10.63
C THR A 182 -3.72 13.71 10.07
N GLU A 183 -3.66 13.92 8.76
CA GLU A 183 -4.27 15.11 8.15
C GLU A 183 -5.81 15.04 8.19
N PRO A 184 -6.50 16.19 8.14
CA PRO A 184 -7.96 16.23 8.18
C PRO A 184 -8.61 15.34 7.12
N LEU A 185 -9.66 14.60 7.50
CA LEU A 185 -10.40 13.65 6.66
C LEU A 185 -10.58 14.14 5.20
N ASP A 186 -11.15 15.33 5.02
CA ASP A 186 -11.52 15.90 3.72
C ASP A 186 -10.32 16.23 2.82
N LYS A 187 -9.11 16.23 3.37
CA LYS A 187 -7.87 16.49 2.62
C LYS A 187 -7.28 15.22 2.03
N VAL A 188 -7.49 14.07 2.68
CA VAL A 188 -6.71 12.85 2.42
C VAL A 188 -7.53 11.57 2.18
N THR A 189 -8.78 11.49 2.63
CA THR A 189 -9.58 10.27 2.42
C THR A 189 -9.89 10.05 0.94
N GLY A 190 -9.90 8.79 0.51
CA GLY A 190 -10.10 8.38 -0.89
C GLY A 190 -8.89 8.63 -1.80
N ARG A 191 -7.79 9.21 -1.29
CA ARG A 191 -6.59 9.45 -2.11
C ARG A 191 -5.94 8.13 -2.53
N VAL A 192 -5.58 8.06 -3.81
CA VAL A 192 -4.53 7.18 -4.33
C VAL A 192 -3.41 8.10 -4.77
N THR A 193 -2.25 8.06 -4.10
CA THR A 193 -1.19 9.06 -4.30
C THR A 193 0.21 8.45 -4.25
N TYR A 194 1.24 9.31 -4.30
CA TYR A 194 2.64 8.92 -4.24
C TYR A 194 3.36 9.64 -3.12
N SER A 195 4.32 8.96 -2.48
CA SER A 195 5.05 9.42 -1.30
C SER A 195 5.54 10.87 -1.42
N GLN A 196 6.38 11.17 -2.40
CA GLN A 196 6.90 12.52 -2.61
C GLN A 196 5.84 13.50 -3.11
N ALA A 197 4.86 13.04 -3.91
CA ALA A 197 3.83 13.90 -4.45
C ALA A 197 2.94 14.48 -3.34
N ILE A 198 2.47 13.63 -2.41
CA ILE A 198 1.62 14.08 -1.30
C ILE A 198 2.40 14.93 -0.29
N LEU A 199 3.65 14.57 0.00
CA LEU A 199 4.49 15.37 0.89
C LEU A 199 4.75 16.76 0.32
N LYS A 200 4.96 16.87 -1.00
CA LYS A 200 5.12 18.15 -1.68
C LYS A 200 3.82 18.94 -1.69
N GLU A 201 2.67 18.30 -1.96
CA GLU A 201 1.34 18.95 -1.95
C GLU A 201 1.06 19.64 -0.60
N PHE A 202 1.47 19.02 0.51
CA PHE A 202 1.28 19.55 1.86
C PHE A 202 2.46 20.39 2.37
N GLY A 203 3.49 20.61 1.53
CA GLY A 203 4.64 21.46 1.88
C GLY A 203 5.60 20.86 2.91
N TRP A 204 5.60 19.53 3.08
CA TRP A 204 6.58 18.83 3.94
C TRP A 204 7.94 18.71 3.26
N ILE A 205 7.98 18.78 1.93
CA ILE A 205 9.20 18.84 1.11
C ILE A 205 9.03 19.88 0.00
N ASP A 206 10.12 20.54 -0.40
CA ASP A 206 10.10 21.58 -1.45
C ASP A 206 10.06 20.99 -2.87
N GLY A 207 10.68 19.82 -3.05
CA GLY A 207 10.88 19.17 -4.35
C GLY A 207 10.68 17.67 -4.27
N GLY A 208 10.61 17.03 -5.43
CA GLY A 208 10.51 15.59 -5.53
C GLY A 208 10.58 15.13 -6.98
N THR A 209 10.62 13.82 -7.19
CA THR A 209 10.65 13.20 -8.51
C THR A 209 9.78 11.97 -8.56
N GLY A 210 9.38 11.59 -9.76
CA GLY A 210 8.67 10.36 -10.04
C GLY A 210 7.16 10.53 -10.19
N LEU A 211 6.44 9.48 -9.81
CA LEU A 211 4.99 9.41 -10.00
C LEU A 211 4.28 10.51 -9.22
N GLY A 212 3.30 11.17 -9.85
CA GLY A 212 2.58 12.32 -9.30
C GLY A 212 3.34 13.64 -9.38
N ILE A 213 4.60 13.65 -9.87
CA ILE A 213 5.40 14.86 -10.03
C ILE A 213 5.83 15.05 -11.49
N ASP A 214 6.71 14.18 -11.99
CA ASP A 214 7.23 14.23 -13.37
C ASP A 214 6.68 13.09 -14.25
N ARG A 215 6.06 12.08 -13.64
CA ARG A 215 5.39 10.96 -14.32
C ARG A 215 3.96 10.84 -13.83
N LYS A 216 3.06 10.49 -14.75
CA LYS A 216 1.64 10.25 -14.43
C LYS A 216 1.47 8.99 -13.59
N GLY A 217 0.49 9.03 -12.70
CA GLY A 217 0.15 7.91 -11.85
C GLY A 217 -0.79 6.88 -12.49
N SER A 218 -1.34 6.00 -11.66
CA SER A 218 -2.44 5.11 -11.97
C SER A 218 -3.71 5.91 -12.28
N GLY A 219 -4.67 5.27 -12.96
CA GLY A 219 -5.96 5.90 -13.22
C GLY A 219 -6.68 6.35 -11.96
N TYR A 220 -6.52 5.64 -10.84
CA TYR A 220 -7.15 6.01 -9.57
C TYR A 220 -6.50 7.23 -8.90
N SER A 221 -5.21 7.49 -9.16
CA SER A 221 -4.53 8.68 -8.64
C SER A 221 -4.85 9.97 -9.40
N GLU A 222 -5.57 9.86 -10.52
CA GLU A 222 -5.92 10.98 -11.39
C GLU A 222 -7.42 11.34 -11.30
N ILE A 223 -8.16 10.70 -10.40
CA ILE A 223 -9.57 10.96 -10.08
C ILE A 223 -9.61 11.77 -8.78
#